data_AF-A0A376MK94-F1
#
_entry.id   AF-A0A376MK94-F1
#
_cell.length_a   1.000
_cell.length_b   1.000
_cell.length_c   1.000
_cell.angle_alpha   90.00
_cell.angle_beta   90.00
_cell.angle_gamma   90.00
#
_symmetry.space_group_name_H-M   'P 1'
#
loop_
_entity.id
_entity.type
_entity.pdbx_description
1 polymer ?
#
loop_
_entity_poly.entity_id
_entity_poly.type
_entity_poly.pdbx_seq_one_letter_code
_entity_poly.pdbx_strand_id
1 'polypeptide(L)'
;MAAPAGLRATMGLDPGLRTGVKVAVVDATGKLVATDTIYPHTGQAAKAAMTVAALCEKHNVELVAIGNGTASRETERSISTCRSSSRK
;
A
#
# COMPACT_ATOMS: atom_id res chain seq x y z
N MET A 1 16.25 -16.75 -0.72
CA MET A 1 16.56 -15.34 -1.06
C MET A 1 15.54 -14.92 -2.11
N ALA A 2 14.57 -14.07 -1.76
CA ALA A 2 13.55 -13.62 -2.72
C ALA A 2 14.20 -12.73 -3.78
N ALA A 3 13.75 -12.85 -5.05
CA ALA A 3 14.25 -12.00 -6.12
C ALA A 3 13.94 -10.53 -5.80
N PRO A 4 14.89 -9.59 -5.97
CA PRO A 4 14.61 -8.18 -5.79
C PRO A 4 13.49 -7.78 -6.74
N ALA A 5 12.50 -7.03 -6.25
CA ALA A 5 11.29 -6.67 -6.97
C ALA A 5 11.51 -5.73 -8.18
N GLY A 6 12.77 -5.46 -8.54
CA GLY A 6 13.19 -4.54 -9.60
C GLY A 6 13.15 -3.07 -9.16
N LEU A 7 13.50 -2.19 -10.11
CA LEU A 7 13.43 -0.73 -9.96
C LEU A 7 11.98 -0.25 -10.18
N ARG A 8 11.07 -0.65 -9.30
CA ARG A 8 9.64 -0.35 -9.40
C ARG A 8 9.16 0.48 -8.22
N ALA A 9 8.37 1.51 -8.49
CA ALA A 9 7.73 2.27 -7.43
C ALA A 9 6.82 1.34 -6.61
N THR A 10 7.03 1.31 -5.30
CA THR A 10 6.43 0.33 -4.39
C THR A 10 5.75 1.04 -3.23
N MET A 11 4.53 0.63 -2.91
CA MET A 11 3.82 1.04 -1.70
C MET A 11 3.88 -0.06 -0.65
N GLY A 12 4.45 0.22 0.52
CA GLY A 12 4.39 -0.62 1.70
C GLY A 12 3.16 -0.28 2.56
N LEU A 13 2.43 -1.31 2.96
CA LEU A 13 1.30 -1.25 3.88
C LEU A 13 1.62 -2.10 5.11
N ASP A 14 1.77 -1.45 6.26
CA ASP A 14 1.98 -2.11 7.55
C ASP A 14 0.66 -2.11 8.34
N PRO A 15 -0.06 -3.24 8.40
CA PRO A 15 -1.42 -3.28 8.93
C PRO A 15 -1.45 -3.22 10.46
N GLY A 16 -2.37 -2.40 10.98
CA GLY A 16 -2.68 -2.31 12.39
C GLY A 16 -4.17 -2.04 12.62
N LEU A 17 -4.74 -2.64 13.67
CA LEU A 17 -6.17 -2.51 13.99
C LEU A 17 -6.47 -1.14 14.62
N ARG A 18 -5.97 -0.90 15.84
CA ARG A 18 -6.25 0.32 16.61
C ARG A 18 -5.40 1.51 16.16
N THR A 19 -4.18 1.25 15.71
CA THR A 19 -3.22 2.27 15.29
C THR A 19 -3.39 2.71 13.84
N GLY A 20 -4.28 2.05 13.10
CA GLY A 20 -4.40 2.20 11.64
C GLY A 20 -3.30 1.42 10.90
N VAL A 21 -3.44 1.41 9.58
CA VAL A 21 -2.46 0.87 8.62
C VAL A 21 -1.53 2.01 8.21
N LYS A 22 -0.22 1.81 8.39
CA LYS A 22 0.79 2.78 7.96
C LYS A 22 1.10 2.55 6.49
N VAL A 23 1.16 3.62 5.71
CA VAL A 23 1.44 3.60 4.28
C VAL A 23 2.78 4.29 4.05
N ALA A 24 3.65 3.68 3.26
CA ALA A 24 4.90 4.27 2.80
C ALA A 24 5.04 4.03 1.30
N VAL A 25 5.35 5.05 0.52
CA VAL A 25 5.60 4.93 -0.91
C VAL A 25 7.06 5.21 -1.18
N VAL A 26 7.72 4.26 -1.83
CA VAL A 26 9.08 4.39 -2.33
C VAL A 26 9.07 4.42 -3.85
N ASP A 27 9.90 5.28 -4.44
CA ASP A 27 10.08 5.29 -5.89
C ASP A 27 10.99 4.13 -6.36
N ALA A 28 11.21 4.05 -7.67
CA ALA A 28 12.07 3.04 -8.29
C ALA A 28 13.53 3.05 -7.77
N THR A 29 14.00 4.16 -7.20
CA THR A 29 15.35 4.27 -6.62
C THR A 29 15.41 3.81 -5.16
N GLY A 30 14.25 3.51 -4.56
CA GLY A 30 14.11 3.18 -3.14
C GLY A 30 13.98 4.41 -2.23
N LYS A 31 13.84 5.62 -2.80
CA LYS A 31 13.65 6.85 -2.02
C LYS A 31 12.21 6.93 -1.53
N LEU A 32 12.03 7.27 -0.26
CA LEU A 32 10.73 7.56 0.32
C LEU A 32 10.16 8.86 -0.28
N VAL A 33 9.00 8.76 -0.92
CA VAL A 33 8.33 9.89 -1.58
C VAL A 33 7.01 10.29 -0.93
N ALA A 34 6.38 9.39 -0.17
CA ALA A 34 5.18 9.71 0.61
C ALA A 34 5.01 8.75 1.80
N THR A 35 4.34 9.24 2.84
CA THR A 35 3.89 8.45 3.99
C THR A 35 2.50 8.89 4.38
N ASP A 36 1.65 7.95 4.80
CA ASP A 36 0.31 8.26 5.30
C ASP A 36 -0.13 7.24 6.37
N THR A 37 -1.22 7.50 7.07
CA THR A 37 -1.86 6.55 7.99
C THR A 37 -3.36 6.49 7.70
N ILE A 38 -3.83 5.31 7.34
CA ILE A 38 -5.23 5.05 6.98
C ILE A 38 -5.88 4.15 8.01
N TYR A 39 -7.20 4.27 8.16
CA TYR A 39 -7.96 3.52 9.18
C TYR A 39 -9.06 2.67 8.54
N PRO A 40 -8.72 1.64 7.74
CA PRO A 40 -9.72 0.81 7.08
C PRO A 40 -10.62 0.05 8.07
N HIS A 41 -10.10 -0.26 9.26
CA HIS A 41 -10.77 -1.09 10.26
C HIS A 41 -11.68 -0.33 11.24
N THR A 42 -11.67 1.00 11.23
CA THR A 42 -12.44 1.83 12.19
C THR A 42 -13.66 2.50 11.53
N GLY A 43 -14.23 1.89 10.49
CA GLY A 43 -15.35 2.46 9.72
C GLY A 43 -14.95 3.53 8.70
N GLN A 44 -13.65 3.79 8.49
CA GLN A 44 -13.14 4.71 7.46
C GLN A 44 -12.63 3.97 6.21
N ALA A 45 -13.15 2.78 5.92
CA ALA A 45 -12.71 1.94 4.80
C ALA A 45 -12.76 2.65 3.44
N ALA A 46 -13.85 3.37 3.12
CA ALA A 46 -13.97 4.09 1.86
C ALA A 46 -12.93 5.22 1.73
N LYS A 47 -12.69 5.98 2.80
CA LYS A 47 -11.67 7.03 2.84
C LYS A 47 -10.27 6.45 2.68
N ALA A 48 -9.98 5.34 3.38
CA ALA A 48 -8.72 4.62 3.25
C ALA A 48 -8.45 4.16 1.82
N ALA A 49 -9.46 3.57 1.15
CA ALA A 49 -9.34 3.14 -0.24
C ALA A 49 -9.08 4.31 -1.21
N MET A 50 -9.79 5.44 -1.04
CA MET A 50 -9.55 6.64 -1.85
C MET A 50 -8.14 7.21 -1.66
N THR A 51 -7.66 7.29 -0.42
CA THR A 51 -6.30 7.73 -0.13
C THR A 51 -5.26 6.84 -0.79
N VAL A 52 -5.42 5.51 -0.71
CA VAL A 52 -4.50 4.57 -1.36
C VAL A 52 -4.54 4.72 -2.88
N ALA A 53 -5.72 4.81 -3.48
CA ALA A 53 -5.86 5.00 -4.93
C ALA A 53 -5.15 6.30 -5.40
N ALA A 54 -5.37 7.41 -4.69
CA ALA A 54 -4.74 8.69 -4.99
C ALA A 54 -3.20 8.62 -4.87
N LEU A 55 -2.68 7.92 -3.86
CA LEU A 55 -1.23 7.72 -3.71
C LEU A 55 -0.66 6.81 -4.81
N CYS A 56 -1.39 5.77 -5.21
CA CYS A 56 -0.98 4.89 -6.29
C CYS A 56 -0.88 5.65 -7.62
N GLU A 57 -1.87 6.47 -7.97
CA GLU A 57 -1.86 7.28 -9.19
C GLU A 57 -0.79 8.38 -9.15
N LYS A 58 -0.69 9.11 -8.03
CA LYS A 58 0.25 10.23 -7.89
C LYS A 58 1.72 9.80 -8.01
N HIS A 59 2.06 8.61 -7.54
CA HIS A 59 3.43 8.12 -7.48
C HIS A 59 3.72 6.99 -8.48
N ASN A 60 2.79 6.68 -9.39
CA ASN A 60 2.89 5.58 -10.36
C ASN A 60 3.30 4.26 -9.69
N VAL A 61 2.64 3.91 -8.58
CA VAL A 61 2.96 2.69 -7.83
C VAL A 61 2.65 1.46 -8.68
N GLU A 62 3.65 0.61 -8.89
CA GLU A 62 3.53 -0.63 -9.65
C GLU A 62 3.34 -1.85 -8.75
N LEU A 63 3.85 -1.77 -7.51
CA LEU A 63 3.86 -2.86 -6.56
C LEU A 63 3.29 -2.43 -5.21
N VAL A 64 2.48 -3.30 -4.61
CA VAL A 64 1.98 -3.11 -3.24
C VAL A 64 2.50 -4.25 -2.38
N ALA A 65 3.27 -3.92 -1.35
CA ALA A 65 3.76 -4.85 -0.36
C ALA A 65 2.92 -4.72 0.91
N ILE A 66 2.22 -5.79 1.29
CA ILE A 66 1.41 -5.83 2.51
C ILE A 66 2.18 -6.63 3.56
N GLY A 67 2.44 -6.02 4.72
CA GLY A 67 3.04 -6.69 5.87
C GLY A 67 2.16 -7.86 6.32
N ASN A 68 2.77 -8.98 6.66
CA ASN A 68 2.10 -10.20 7.11
C ASN A 68 1.72 -10.16 8.61
N GLY A 69 1.63 -8.96 9.20
CA GLY A 69 1.30 -8.74 10.59
C GLY A 69 -0.20 -8.87 10.90
N THR A 70 -0.59 -8.42 12.09
CA THR A 70 -1.99 -8.40 12.53
C THR A 70 -2.87 -7.60 11.56
N ALA A 71 -4.06 -8.09 11.23
CA ALA A 71 -5.01 -7.47 10.30
C ALA A 71 -4.60 -7.41 8.82
N SER A 72 -3.60 -8.20 8.42
CA SER A 72 -3.10 -8.26 7.04
C SER A 72 -4.15 -8.76 6.04
N ARG A 73 -4.93 -9.78 6.38
CA ARG A 73 -5.99 -10.34 5.50
C ARG A 73 -7.12 -9.36 5.25
N GLU A 74 -7.51 -8.62 6.28
CA GLU A 74 -8.56 -7.61 6.26
C GLU A 74 -8.11 -6.40 5.43
N THR A 75 -6.84 -6.03 5.57
CA THR A 75 -6.20 -4.95 4.81
C THR A 75 -6.10 -5.32 3.32
N GLU A 76 -5.70 -6.55 2.99
CA GLU A 76 -5.66 -7.06 1.62
C GLU A 76 -7.05 -7.04 0.95
N ARG A 77 -8.11 -7.48 1.66
CA ARG A 77 -9.48 -7.40 1.14
C ARG A 77 -9.94 -5.97 0.91
N SER A 78 -9.57 -5.05 1.79
CA SER A 78 -10.01 -3.66 1.75
C SER A 78 -9.28 -2.84 0.67
N ILE A 79 -8.05 -3.22 0.32
CA ILE A 79 -7.12 -2.41 -0.51
C ILE A 79 -6.86 -3.05 -1.90
N SER A 80 -7.62 -4.07 -2.28
CA SER A 80 -7.55 -4.80 -3.58
C SER A 80 -7.62 -3.91 -4.84
N THR A 81 -7.95 -2.63 -4.72
CA THR A 81 -8.13 -1.69 -5.84
C THR A 81 -6.82 -1.26 -6.51
N CYS A 82 -5.68 -1.23 -5.80
CA CYS A 82 -4.39 -0.90 -6.41
C CYS A 82 -3.79 -2.16 -7.06
N ARG A 83 -4.39 -2.60 -8.17
CA ARG A 83 -3.86 -3.70 -8.99
C ARG A 83 -2.60 -3.22 -9.67
N SER A 84 -1.49 -3.92 -9.41
CA SER A 84 -0.31 -3.90 -10.25
C SER A 84 -0.74 -4.02 -11.70
N SER A 85 -0.58 -2.96 -12.48
CA SER A 85 -0.77 -3.00 -13.91
C SER A 85 0.34 -3.88 -14.48
N SER A 86 0.11 -5.20 -14.50
CA SER A 86 0.86 -6.13 -15.32
C SER A 86 0.48 -5.85 -16.78
N ARG A 87 0.93 -4.69 -17.31
CA ARG A 87 0.96 -4.48 -18.75
C ARG A 87 2.14 -5.29 -19.26
N LYS A 88 1.80 -6.41 -19.93
CA LYS A 88 2.64 -6.96 -20.99
C LYS A 88 2.87 -5.89 -22.06
#